data_AF-A0A5J4NW36-F1
#
_entry.id   AF-A0A5J4NW36-F1
#
_cell.length_a   1.000
_cell.length_b   1.000
_cell.length_c   1.000
_cell.angle_alpha   90.00
_cell.angle_beta   90.00
_cell.angle_gamma   90.00
#
_symmetry.space_group_name_H-M   'P 1'
#
loop_
_entity.id
_entity.type
_entity.pdbx_description
1 polymer ?
#
loop_
_entity_poly.entity_id
_entity_poly.type
_entity_poly.pdbx_seq_one_letter_code
_entity_poly.pdbx_strand_id
1 'polypeptide(L)' 'MLAFIVLMFGICWLPSHVFFLLLDFTKLGDHLKVNDFRIIYAVCHWIAMSNSFVNPIIYLLMSQSFKVSYEYIRIK' A
#
# COMPACT_ATOMS: atom_id res chain seq x y z
N MET A 1 12.00 9.88 5.96
CA MET A 1 11.95 8.41 6.11
C MET A 1 10.70 8.04 6.88
N LEU A 2 10.60 8.44 8.15
CA LEU A 2 9.43 8.14 8.99
C LEU A 2 8.10 8.64 8.42
N ALA A 3 8.02 9.91 8.00
CA ALA A 3 6.78 10.44 7.41
C ALA A 3 6.32 9.67 6.16
N PHE A 4 7.26 9.22 5.32
CA PHE A 4 6.94 8.46 4.10
C PHE A 4 6.45 7.04 4.42
N ILE A 5 7.06 6.40 5.42
CA ILE A 5 6.63 5.10 5.93
C ILE A 5 5.21 5.20 6.51
N VAL A 6 4.92 6.24 7.29
CA VAL A 6 3.58 6.46 7.86
C VAL A 6 2.54 6.74 6.77
N LEU A 7 2.88 7.53 5.76
CA LEU A 7 1.98 7.78 4.62
C LEU A 7 1.68 6.50 3.83
N MET A 8 2.71 5.70 3.52
CA MET A 8 2.53 4.43 2.80
C MET A 8 1.75 3.41 3.63
N PHE A 9 2.00 3.32 4.93
CA PHE A 9 1.21 2.50 5.85
C PHE A 9 -0.28 2.91 5.78
N GLY A 10 -0.57 4.21 5.85
CA GLY A 10 -1.92 4.74 5.72
C GLY A 10 -2.56 4.34 4.39
N ILE A 11 -1.87 4.54 3.26
CA ILE A 11 -2.39 4.25 1.92
C ILE A 11 -2.64 2.75 1.71
N CYS A 12 -1.75 1.87 2.19
CA CYS A 12 -1.92 0.43 2.04
C CYS A 12 -3.06 -0.12 2.91
N TRP A 13 -3.29 0.46 4.08
CA TRP A 13 -4.33 -0.02 5.01
C TRP A 13 -5.70 0.61 4.78
N LEU A 14 -5.76 1.81 4.19
CA LEU A 14 -7.01 2.54 3.93
C LEU A 14 -8.06 1.70 3.17
N PRO A 15 -7.74 0.98 2.07
CA PRO A 15 -8.74 0.20 1.32
C PRO A 15 -9.39 -0.88 2.17
N SER A 16 -8.62 -1.58 2.99
CA SER A 16 -9.13 -2.60 3.91
C SER A 16 -10.04 -1.99 4.97
N HIS A 17 -9.64 -0.88 5.59
CA HIS A 17 -10.48 -0.20 6.58
C HIS A 17 -11.78 0.35 5.98
N VAL A 18 -11.72 0.95 4.79
CA VAL A 18 -12.91 1.43 4.07
C VAL A 18 -13.83 0.27 3.70
N PHE A 19 -13.28 -0.88 3.27
CA PHE A 19 -14.07 -2.07 2.97
C PHE A 19 -14.83 -2.58 4.20
N PHE A 20 -14.16 -2.70 5.35
CA PHE A 20 -14.83 -3.10 6.59
C PHE A 20 -15.86 -2.08 7.06
N LEU A 21 -15.56 -0.78 6.99
CA LEU A 21 -16.52 0.28 7.31
C LEU A 21 -17.76 0.20 6.40
N LEU A 22 -17.59 -0.05 5.10
CA LEU A 22 -18.72 -0.21 4.19
C LEU A 22 -19.56 -1.44 4.55
N LEU A 23 -18.95 -2.54 4.95
CA LEU A 23 -19.70 -3.73 5.41
C LEU A 23 -20.47 -3.48 6.70
N ASP A 24 -19.91 -2.72 7.64
CA ASP A 24 -20.54 -2.45 8.94
C ASP A 24 -21.66 -1.41 8.84
N PHE A 25 -21.44 -0.34 8.06
CA PHE A 25 -22.38 0.80 7.97
C PHE A 25 -23.40 0.67 6.84
N THR A 26 -23.24 -0.30 5.93
CA THR A 26 -24.18 -0.50 4.82
C THR A 26 -24.56 -1.96 4.69
N LYS A 27 -25.73 -2.24 4.11
CA LYS A 27 -26.16 -3.62 3.78
C LYS A 27 -25.41 -4.22 2.59
N LEU A 28 -24.20 -3.74 2.28
CA LEU A 28 -23.41 -4.20 1.15
C LEU A 28 -23.17 -5.71 1.21
N GLY A 29 -23.02 -6.27 2.43
CA GLY A 29 -22.90 -7.71 2.65
C GLY A 29 -24.12 -8.53 2.20
N ASP A 30 -25.34 -7.96 2.28
CA ASP A 30 -26.58 -8.63 1.87
C ASP A 30 -26.78 -8.60 0.35
N HIS A 31 -26.18 -7.62 -0.32
CA HIS A 31 -26.33 -7.39 -1.76
C HIS A 31 -25.16 -7.95 -2.60
N LEU A 32 -24.01 -8.22 -1.98
CA LEU A 32 -22.86 -8.80 -2.65
C LEU A 32 -23.00 -10.31 -2.80
N LYS A 33 -22.73 -10.82 -4.01
CA LYS A 33 -22.54 -12.25 -4.20
C LYS A 33 -21.28 -12.69 -3.44
N VAL A 34 -21.34 -13.88 -2.84
CA VAL A 34 -20.23 -14.47 -2.06
C VAL A 34 -18.90 -14.48 -2.83
N ASN A 35 -18.95 -14.70 -4.15
CA ASN A 35 -17.76 -14.70 -5.00
C ASN A 35 -17.14 -13.29 -5.13
N ASP A 36 -17.97 -12.26 -5.34
CA ASP A 36 -17.51 -10.88 -5.49
C ASP A 36 -16.94 -10.35 -4.18
N PHE A 37 -17.59 -10.68 -3.06
CA PHE A 37 -17.08 -10.41 -1.72
C PHE A 37 -15.68 -10.98 -1.52
N ARG A 38 -15.49 -12.24 -1.89
CA ARG A 38 -14.22 -12.95 -1.69
C ARG A 38 -13.09 -12.36 -2.53
N ILE A 39 -13.38 -11.93 -3.75
CA ILE A 39 -12.40 -11.25 -4.63
C ILE A 39 -12.04 -9.87 -4.07
N ILE A 40 -13.04 -9.06 -3.69
CA ILE A 40 -12.80 -7.71 -3.17
C ILE A 40 -12.00 -7.76 -1.86
N TYR A 41 -12.38 -8.68 -0.97
CA TYR A 41 -11.64 -8.93 0.27
C TYR A 41 -10.20 -9.38 -0.02
N ALA A 42 -10.00 -10.31 -0.94
CA ALA A 42 -8.66 -10.79 -1.30
C ALA A 42 -7.78 -9.65 -1.84
N VAL A 43 -8.32 -8.78 -2.71
CA VAL A 43 -7.58 -7.63 -3.25
C VAL A 43 -7.24 -6.62 -2.16
N CYS A 44 -8.19 -6.25 -1.30
CA CYS A 44 -7.94 -5.32 -0.19
C CYS A 44 -6.88 -5.87 0.78
N HIS A 45 -7.00 -7.15 1.14
CA HIS A 45 -6.06 -7.83 2.00
C HIS A 45 -4.66 -7.91 1.36
N TRP A 46 -4.58 -8.16 0.06
CA TRP A 46 -3.31 -8.22 -0.66
C TRP A 46 -2.60 -6.86 -0.67
N ILE A 47 -3.34 -5.77 -0.92
CA ILE A 47 -2.81 -4.39 -0.89
C ILE A 47 -2.27 -4.04 0.51
N ALA A 48 -3.00 -4.42 1.57
CA ALA A 48 -2.54 -4.20 2.94
C ALA A 48 -1.23 -4.95 3.24
N MET A 49 -1.11 -6.19 2.76
CA MET A 49 0.10 -7.00 2.91
C MET A 49 1.28 -6.50 2.05
N SER A 50 1.01 -5.85 0.92
CA SER A 50 2.05 -5.25 0.07
C SER A 50 2.89 -4.19 0.79
N ASN A 51 2.39 -3.59 1.87
CA ASN A 51 3.15 -2.64 2.71
C ASN A 51 4.52 -3.18 3.14
N SER A 52 4.65 -4.50 3.36
CA SER A 52 5.92 -5.14 3.73
C SER A 52 6.97 -5.10 2.60
N PHE A 53 6.55 -5.17 1.33
CA PHE A 53 7.44 -5.05 0.16
C PHE A 53 7.82 -3.60 -0.14
N VAL A 54 6.96 -2.65 0.21
CA VAL A 54 7.19 -1.22 -0.02
C VAL A 54 8.31 -0.70 0.90
N ASN A 55 8.47 -1.29 2.10
CA ASN A 55 9.51 -0.90 3.05
C ASN A 55 10.94 -0.88 2.43
N PRO A 56 11.49 -1.98 1.87
CA PRO A 56 12.77 -1.97 1.16
C PRO A 56 12.86 -0.92 0.04
N ILE A 57 11.78 -0.71 -0.73
CA ILE A 57 11.72 0.25 -1.82
C ILE A 57 11.88 1.68 -1.29
N ILE A 58 11.21 2.02 -0.18
CA ILE A 58 11.34 3.31 0.48
C ILE A 58 12.78 3.53 0.98
N TYR A 59 13.39 2.50 1.58
CA TYR A 59 14.78 2.60 2.04
C TYR A 59 15.75 2.78 0.87
N LEU A 60 15.55 2.09 -0.25
CA LEU A 60 16.36 2.23 -1.46
C LEU A 60 16.22 3.61 -2.12
N LEU A 61 15.00 4.17 -2.18
CA LEU A 61 14.74 5.48 -2.77
C LEU A 61 15.24 6.64 -1.91
N MET A 62 15.19 6.47 -0.58
CA MET A 62 15.59 7.52 0.35
C MET A 62 17.07 7.44 0.77
N SER A 63 17.71 6.29 0.55
CA SER A 63 19.16 6.19 0.45
C SER A 63 19.61 7.04 -0.74
N GLN A 64 20.46 8.02 -0.48
CA GLN A 64 20.97 8.96 -1.48
C GLN A 64 21.84 8.33 -2.58
N SER A 65 21.99 7.00 -2.65
CA SER A 65 22.87 6.33 -3.62
C SER A 65 22.49 6.60 -5.09
N PHE A 66 21.21 6.80 -5.44
CA PHE A 66 20.84 7.12 -6.82
C PHE A 66 21.21 8.55 -7.25
N LYS A 67 21.27 9.51 -6.31
CA LYS A 67 21.73 10.87 -6.61
C LYS A 67 23.25 10.97 -6.70
N VAL A 68 23.97 10.20 -5.86
CA VAL A 68 25.43 10.13 -5.90
C VAL A 68 25.92 9.41 -7.16
N SER A 69 25.26 8.32 -7.59
CA SER A 69 25.64 7.65 -8.85
C SER A 69 25.41 8.51 -10.10
N TYR A 70 24.37 9.36 -10.13
CA TYR A 70 24.13 10.23 -11.28
C TYR A 70 25.16 11.36 -11.40
N GLU A 71 25.55 11.99 -10.28
CA GLU A 71 26.65 12.97 -10.30
C GLU A 71 28.01 12.30 -10.55
N TYR A 72 28.26 11.09 -10.05
CA TYR A 72 29.52 10.38 -10.29
C TYR A 72 29.71 9.98 -11.77
N ILE A 73 28.63 9.63 -12.47
CA ILE A 73 28.65 9.35 -13.92
C ILE A 73 28.74 10.65 -14.74
N ARG A 74 28.26 11.79 -14.22
CA ARG A 74 28.31 13.09 -14.92
C ARG A 74 29.68 13.78 -14.85
N ILE A 75 30.53 13.40 -13.89
CA ILE A 75 31.86 14.01 -13.66
C ILE A 75 32.99 13.25 -14.38
N LYS A 76 32.69 12.08 -14.98
CA LYS A 76 33.65 11.26 -15.74
C LYS A 76 33.37 11.30 -17.24
#